data_AF-A0A524A7W1-F1
#
_entry.id   AF-A0A524A7W1-F1
#
_cell.length_a   1.000
_cell.length_b   1.000
_cell.length_c   1.000
_cell.angle_alpha   90.00
_cell.angle_beta   90.00
_cell.angle_gamma   90.00
#
_symmetry.space_group_name_H-M   'P 1'
#
loop_
_entity.id
_entity.type
_entity.pdbx_description
1 polymer ?
#
loop_
_entity_poly.entity_id
_entity_poly.type
_entity_poly.pdbx_seq_one_letter_code
_entity_poly.pdbx_strand_id
1 'polypeptide(L)'
;MDPIVATCLSGLELGQPQRFGNLVVFPLFTSLDVGPKYVTLSEALGEGVLEVTELHESGSVPELKIANRGKRRVLLLDGEELVGAKQNRVLNTTILLKRGPRRSYR
;
A
#
# COMPACT_ATOMS: atom_id res chain seq x y z
N MET A 1 -4.88 20.49 20.11
CA MET A 1 -4.35 19.65 19.03
C MET A 1 -3.45 18.61 19.67
N ASP A 2 -3.52 17.35 19.23
CA ASP A 2 -2.66 16.29 19.76
C ASP A 2 -1.16 16.66 19.55
N PRO A 3 -0.30 16.56 20.58
CA PRO A 3 1.12 16.94 20.48
C PRO A 3 1.90 16.21 19.37
N ILE A 4 1.53 14.97 19.07
CA ILE A 4 2.15 14.17 18.00
C ILE A 4 1.79 14.77 16.65
N VAL A 5 0.51 15.11 16.45
CA VAL A 5 0.05 15.72 15.21
C VAL A 5 0.69 17.10 15.02
N ALA A 6 0.80 17.89 16.09
CA ALA A 6 1.44 19.22 16.03
C ALA A 6 2.91 19.13 15.61
N THR A 7 3.64 18.16 16.17
CA THR A 7 5.05 17.90 15.84
C THR A 7 5.22 17.40 14.40
N CYS A 8 4.34 16.51 13.94
CA CYS A 8 4.37 16.04 12.55
C CYS A 8 4.14 17.19 11.56
N LEU A 9 3.13 18.04 11.81
CA LEU A 9 2.82 19.16 10.90
C LEU A 9 3.90 20.24 10.91
N SER A 10 4.53 20.52 12.06
CA SER A 10 5.60 21.52 12.14
C SER A 10 6.90 21.06 11.45
N GLY A 11 7.09 19.76 11.29
CA GLY A 11 8.22 19.17 10.55
C GLY A 11 7.97 18.96 9.05
N LEU A 12 6.85 19.48 8.50
CA LEU A 12 6.57 19.43 7.06
C LEU A 12 7.12 20.66 6.36
N GLU A 13 7.84 20.44 5.27
CA GLU A 13 8.32 21.48 4.36
C GLU A 13 7.56 21.38 3.03
N LEU A 14 7.04 22.50 2.56
CA LEU A 14 6.40 22.58 1.25
C LEU A 14 7.48 22.74 0.17
N GLY A 15 7.43 21.85 -0.82
CA GLY A 15 8.22 21.97 -2.03
C GLY A 15 7.74 23.09 -2.95
N GLN A 16 8.53 23.35 -4.00
CA GLN A 16 8.09 24.22 -5.08
C GLN A 16 6.83 23.64 -5.75
N PRO A 17 5.79 24.46 -6.01
CA PRO A 17 4.56 23.98 -6.63
C PRO A 17 4.83 23.43 -8.04
N GLN A 18 4.36 22.21 -8.30
CA GLN A 18 4.44 21.59 -9.62
C GLN A 18 3.12 21.82 -10.35
N ARG A 19 3.18 22.39 -11.57
CA ARG A 19 1.99 22.73 -12.35
C ARG A 19 1.93 21.92 -13.64
N PHE A 20 0.77 21.37 -13.95
CA PHE A 20 0.49 20.76 -15.25
C PHE A 20 -0.96 21.07 -15.66
N GLY A 21 -1.13 21.86 -16.72
CA GLY A 21 -2.45 22.37 -17.12
C GLY A 21 -3.13 23.17 -15.99
N ASN A 22 -4.33 22.74 -15.61
CA ASN A 22 -5.12 23.29 -14.51
C ASN A 22 -4.85 22.61 -13.15
N LEU A 23 -3.89 21.69 -13.06
CA LEU A 23 -3.51 21.01 -11.82
C LEU A 23 -2.26 21.64 -11.20
N VAL A 24 -2.28 21.82 -9.88
CA VAL A 24 -1.12 22.24 -9.08
C VAL A 24 -0.93 21.25 -7.94
N VAL A 25 0.27 20.69 -7.83
CA VAL A 25 0.68 19.79 -6.76
C VAL A 25 1.69 20.52 -5.87
N PHE A 26 1.47 20.50 -4.56
CA PHE A 26 2.42 21.00 -3.58
C PHE A 26 3.11 19.80 -2.91
N PRO A 27 4.37 19.51 -3.25
CA PRO A 27 5.09 18.41 -2.60
C PRO A 27 5.23 18.68 -1.10
N LEU A 28 5.06 17.64 -0.29
CA LEU A 28 5.31 17.70 1.15
C LEU A 28 6.56 16.88 1.45
N PHE A 29 7.55 17.52 2.07
CA PHE A 29 8.77 16.88 2.52
C PHE A 29 8.81 16.87 4.05
N THR A 30 9.48 15.87 4.62
CA THR A 30 9.80 15.86 6.04
C THR A 30 11.07 15.08 6.26
N SER A 31 11.89 15.53 7.20
CA SER A 31 13.04 14.78 7.71
C SER A 31 12.66 13.80 8.83
N LEU A 32 11.38 13.79 9.24
CA LEU A 32 10.88 12.83 10.21
C LEU A 32 10.83 11.45 9.54
N ASP A 33 11.78 10.56 9.87
CA ASP A 33 11.74 9.15 9.48
C ASP A 33 10.74 8.38 10.36
N VAL A 34 9.48 8.76 10.24
CA VAL A 34 8.37 8.25 11.04
C VAL A 34 7.41 7.48 10.16
N GLY A 35 7.49 6.16 10.22
CA GLY A 35 6.52 5.29 9.56
C GLY A 35 6.95 3.83 9.52
N PRO A 36 6.00 2.89 9.42
CA PRO A 36 6.35 1.52 9.11
C PRO A 36 7.00 1.48 7.72
N LYS A 37 8.13 0.79 7.57
CA LYS A 37 8.70 0.54 6.23
C LYS A 37 7.80 -0.43 5.47
N TYR A 38 7.27 0.01 4.33
CA TYR A 38 6.41 -0.79 3.45
C TYR A 38 6.81 -0.62 1.98
N VAL A 39 6.28 -1.50 1.14
CA VAL A 39 6.20 -1.35 -0.31
C VAL A 39 4.74 -1.23 -0.72
N THR A 40 4.48 -0.66 -1.89
CA THR A 40 3.15 -0.55 -2.49
C THR A 40 2.69 -1.89 -3.09
N LEU A 41 1.41 -1.99 -3.43
CA LEU A 41 0.87 -3.14 -4.16
C LEU A 41 1.64 -3.40 -5.46
N SER A 42 1.84 -2.36 -6.27
CA SER A 42 2.51 -2.47 -7.57
C SER A 42 3.95 -2.97 -7.45
N GLU A 43 4.70 -2.46 -6.47
CA GLU A 43 6.06 -2.94 -6.18
C GLU A 43 6.07 -4.41 -5.72
N ALA A 44 5.13 -4.79 -4.84
CA ALA A 44 5.06 -6.16 -4.33
C ALA A 44 4.64 -7.18 -5.40
N LEU A 45 3.76 -6.79 -6.33
CA LEU A 45 3.40 -7.58 -7.50
C LEU A 45 4.58 -7.69 -8.48
N GLY A 46 5.28 -6.58 -8.75
CA GLY A 46 6.47 -6.56 -9.60
C GLY A 46 7.63 -7.41 -9.06
N GLU A 47 7.76 -7.50 -7.73
CA GLU A 47 8.71 -8.38 -7.05
C GLU A 47 8.25 -9.85 -6.98
N GLY A 48 7.00 -10.16 -7.36
CA GLY A 48 6.44 -11.50 -7.26
C GLY A 48 6.31 -12.02 -5.82
N VAL A 49 6.24 -11.11 -4.84
CA VAL A 49 6.17 -11.45 -3.40
C VAL A 49 4.76 -11.40 -2.84
N LEU A 50 3.78 -10.96 -3.63
CA LEU A 50 2.38 -10.93 -3.25
C LEU A 50 1.61 -11.99 -4.02
N GLU A 51 0.91 -12.86 -3.29
CA GLU A 51 0.04 -13.88 -3.88
C GLU A 51 -1.41 -13.56 -3.57
N VAL A 52 -2.26 -13.60 -4.60
CA VAL A 52 -3.70 -13.38 -4.50
C VAL A 52 -4.42 -14.67 -4.90
N THR A 53 -5.30 -15.17 -4.05
CA THR A 53 -6.04 -16.42 -4.27
C THR A 53 -7.53 -16.20 -4.03
N GLU A 54 -8.38 -16.72 -4.90
CA GLU A 54 -9.85 -16.73 -4.70
C GLU A 54 -10.26 -17.89 -3.79
N LEU A 55 -11.17 -17.62 -2.85
CA LEU A 55 -11.60 -18.63 -1.87
C LEU A 55 -12.82 -19.45 -2.30
N HIS A 56 -13.64 -18.98 -3.25
CA HIS A 56 -14.90 -19.64 -3.63
C HIS A 56 -15.17 -19.61 -5.15
N GLU A 57 -15.72 -20.72 -5.68
CA GLU A 57 -15.99 -20.90 -7.13
C GLU A 57 -17.48 -20.91 -7.52
N SER A 58 -18.43 -20.75 -6.60
CA SER A 58 -19.85 -20.85 -6.95
C SER A 58 -20.78 -19.91 -6.18
N GLY A 59 -21.44 -19.01 -6.91
CA GLY A 59 -22.70 -18.34 -6.52
C GLY A 59 -22.66 -17.29 -5.40
N SER A 60 -21.54 -17.11 -4.71
CA SER A 60 -21.36 -16.11 -3.64
C SER A 60 -20.39 -14.99 -4.07
N VAL A 61 -20.46 -13.85 -3.39
CA VAL A 61 -19.50 -12.74 -3.59
C VAL A 61 -18.07 -13.29 -3.44
N PRO A 62 -17.20 -13.19 -4.46
CA PRO A 62 -15.86 -13.75 -4.40
C PRO A 62 -15.04 -13.08 -3.31
N GLU A 63 -14.55 -13.85 -2.34
CA GLU A 63 -13.58 -13.39 -1.35
C GLU A 63 -12.14 -13.63 -1.84
N LEU A 64 -11.30 -12.61 -1.72
CA LEU A 64 -9.88 -12.66 -2.08
C LEU A 64 -9.03 -12.84 -0.83
N LYS A 65 -8.13 -13.83 -0.88
CA LYS A 65 -7.05 -14.02 0.08
C LYS A 65 -5.77 -13.43 -0.47
N ILE A 66 -5.15 -12.52 0.27
CA ILE A 66 -3.87 -11.92 -0.09
C ILE A 66 -2.80 -12.39 0.88
N ALA A 67 -1.68 -12.90 0.36
CA ALA A 67 -0.55 -13.38 1.13
C ALA A 67 0.74 -12.65 0.73
N ASN A 68 1.33 -11.92 1.68
CA ASN A 68 2.65 -11.34 1.53
C ASN A 68 3.73 -12.38 1.87
N ARG A 69 4.52 -12.79 0.88
CA ARG A 69 5.68 -13.68 0.99
C ARG A 69 7.01 -12.92 1.10
N GLY A 70 6.97 -11.60 1.02
CA GLY A 70 8.12 -10.72 1.07
C GLY A 70 8.63 -10.44 2.48
N LYS A 71 9.82 -9.82 2.54
CA LYS A 71 10.49 -9.44 3.80
C LYS A 71 10.00 -8.08 4.36
N ARG A 72 9.32 -7.28 3.54
CA ARG A 72 8.77 -5.96 3.87
C ARG A 72 7.26 -6.03 4.06
N ARG A 73 6.68 -5.05 4.77
CA ARG A 73 5.23 -4.87 4.80
C ARG A 73 4.74 -4.43 3.42
N VAL A 74 3.50 -4.75 3.07
CA VAL A 74 2.89 -4.29 1.82
C VAL A 74 1.70 -3.42 2.18
N LEU A 75 1.69 -2.18 1.70
CA LEU A 75 0.56 -1.27 1.84
C LEU A 75 -0.31 -1.41 0.60
N LEU A 76 -1.56 -1.81 0.83
CA LEU A 76 -2.62 -1.85 -0.16
C LEU A 76 -3.49 -0.63 0.07
N LEU A 77 -3.55 0.28 -0.91
CA LEU A 77 -4.33 1.50 -0.81
C LEU A 77 -5.76 1.29 -1.32
N ASP A 78 -6.69 2.00 -0.71
CA ASP A 78 -8.05 2.11 -1.21
C ASP A 78 -8.05 2.68 -2.63
N GLY A 79 -8.88 2.12 -3.52
CA GLY A 79 -8.94 2.49 -4.93
C GLY A 79 -7.89 1.84 -5.83
N GLU A 80 -6.92 1.08 -5.31
CA GLU A 80 -6.01 0.31 -6.15
C GLU A 80 -6.71 -0.88 -6.81
N GLU A 81 -6.31 -1.19 -8.05
CA GLU A 81 -6.84 -2.33 -8.79
C GLU A 81 -5.93 -3.56 -8.65
N LEU A 82 -6.52 -4.68 -8.24
CA LEU A 82 -5.91 -6.00 -8.32
C LEU A 82 -6.19 -6.60 -9.69
N VAL A 83 -5.18 -6.55 -10.56
CA VAL A 83 -5.21 -7.12 -11.91
C VAL A 83 -4.54 -8.49 -11.89
N GLY A 84 -5.22 -9.53 -12.39
CA GLY A 84 -4.66 -10.89 -12.53
C GLY A 84 -5.33 -12.01 -11.72
N ALA A 85 -6.37 -11.71 -10.93
CA ALA A 85 -7.31 -12.73 -10.44
C ALA A 85 -8.36 -13.05 -11.54
N LYS A 86 -9.28 -14.02 -11.36
CA LYS A 86 -10.30 -14.34 -12.38
C LYS A 86 -11.24 -13.15 -12.64
N GLN A 87 -11.26 -12.18 -11.75
CA GLN A 87 -11.94 -10.90 -11.88
C GLN A 87 -11.00 -9.76 -11.45
N ASN A 88 -11.02 -8.64 -12.17
CA ASN A 88 -10.39 -7.41 -11.68
C ASN A 88 -11.18 -6.85 -10.50
N ARG A 89 -10.49 -6.38 -9.46
CA ARG A 89 -11.15 -5.81 -8.29
C ARG A 89 -10.48 -4.52 -7.85
N VAL A 90 -11.30 -3.51 -7.58
CA VAL A 90 -10.88 -2.29 -6.89
C VAL A 90 -10.98 -2.53 -5.38
N LEU A 91 -9.88 -2.30 -4.66
CA LEU A 91 -9.87 -2.32 -3.20
C LEU A 91 -10.74 -1.19 -2.66
N ASN A 92 -11.51 -1.48 -1.60
CA ASN A 92 -12.39 -0.52 -0.93
C ASN A 92 -11.89 -0.12 0.47
N THR A 93 -10.69 -0.57 0.82
CA THR A 93 -10.13 -0.34 2.14
C THR A 93 -8.60 -0.38 2.08
N THR A 94 -7.97 0.49 2.87
CA THR A 94 -6.52 0.53 2.98
C THR A 94 -6.05 -0.49 4.01
N ILE A 95 -5.15 -1.40 3.61
CA ILE A 95 -4.65 -2.49 4.45
C ILE A 95 -3.12 -2.49 4.47
N LEU A 96 -2.52 -2.50 5.66
CA LEU A 96 -1.09 -2.74 5.82
C LEU A 96 -0.82 -4.22 6.16
N LEU A 97 -0.41 -5.00 5.16
CA LEU A 97 -0.05 -6.39 5.34
C LEU A 97 1.32 -6.51 6.02
N LYS A 98 1.39 -7.30 7.09
CA LYS A 98 2.65 -7.65 7.74
C LYS A 98 3.58 -8.41 6.78
N ARG A 99 4.89 -8.41 7.09
CA ARG A 99 5.88 -9.23 6.37
C ARG A 99 5.54 -10.72 6.42
N GLY A 100 5.91 -11.45 5.38
CA GLY A 100 5.76 -12.89 5.31
C GLY A 100 6.60 -13.64 6.35
N PRO A 101 6.24 -14.88 6.69
CA PRO A 101 7.05 -15.71 7.58
C PRO A 101 8.44 -15.97 6.96
N ARG A 102 9.49 -15.97 7.80
CA ARG A 102 10.82 -16.43 7.36
C ARG A 102 10.74 -17.92 7.05
N ARG A 103 10.79 -18.29 5.78
CA ARG A 103 11.03 -19.68 5.37
C ARG A 103 12.51 -20.00 5.58
N SER A 104 12.85 -20.64 6.70
CA SER A 104 14.13 -21.35 6.82
C SER A 104 13.98 -22.67 6.06
N TYR A 105 14.59 -22.77 4.87
CA TYR A 105 14.89 -24.08 4.33
C TYR A 105 15.99 -24.69 5.21
N ARG A 106 15.65 -25.78 5.90
CA ARG A 106 16.62 -26.75 6.43
C ARG A 106 16.60 -27.94 5.49
#